data_AF-A0A2M7DLT1-F1
#
_entry.id   AF-A0A2M7DLT1-F1
#
_cell.length_a   1.000
_cell.length_b   1.000
_cell.length_c   1.000
_cell.angle_alpha   90.00
_cell.angle_beta   90.00
_cell.angle_gamma   90.00
#
_symmetry.space_group_name_H-M   'P 1'
#
loop_
_entity.id
_entity.type
_entity.pdbx_description
1 polymer ?
#
loop_
_entity_poly.entity_id
_entity_poly.type
_entity_poly.pdbx_seq_one_letter_code
_entity_poly.pdbx_strand_id
1 'polypeptide(L)'
;MRVKNIIIVFIFLILFGLIAGYFFGGLKNGLDKNGFNKQAVSKVDNFHYSFFSQKDFFDNAFNNINKDKIFKNQNIRGMIAPHHLLASNLIANVFYFISSQKPITVVVISPNHFFAGQGQIISSLYDWQTPYGILESDKNLIKQLQANQLLNIDESPFAKEHGISNLVAFIKKALPNARIAPLIVKDTLSTKEGEIFADNIGKILPEDTLFIASLDFSHYLPAQIADFHDAKSLAVLSNFDYEGINFLDVDSEQSLRIFLKYLDAKGASAFNLIDHSNSADILKDENISETTSYITGFFSLGDQNKNKQATLLAFGDLMLDRYVKKIIDKNGKDYPFKNIKRVLAGNDLTLANLEGSFTDFQPKLLNPDNTNFTFDPDLIPELKKAGFNIFNLANNHSLDFGQKGFI
;
A
#
# COMPACT_ATOMS: atom_id res chain seq x y z
N MET A 1 17.45 6.21 18.21
CA MET A 1 18.19 6.10 16.92
C MET A 1 17.22 5.96 15.71
N ARG A 2 16.14 6.76 15.66
CA ARG A 2 15.05 6.65 14.65
C ARG A 2 15.05 7.76 13.58
N VAL A 3 15.89 8.78 13.71
CA VAL A 3 15.84 10.00 12.86
C VAL A 3 16.61 9.85 11.54
N LYS A 4 17.60 8.95 11.47
CA LYS A 4 18.45 8.80 10.27
C LYS A 4 17.79 8.04 9.11
N ASN A 5 16.85 7.14 9.37
CA ASN A 5 16.18 6.38 8.31
C ASN A 5 15.13 7.22 7.56
N ILE A 6 14.52 8.21 8.22
CA ILE A 6 13.53 9.11 7.61
C ILE A 6 14.17 10.02 6.55
N ILE A 7 15.42 10.44 6.76
CA ILE A 7 16.15 11.28 5.80
C ILE A 7 16.49 10.50 4.52
N ILE A 8 16.77 9.20 4.63
CA ILE A 8 17.06 8.34 3.47
C ILE A 8 15.79 8.10 2.64
N VAL A 9 14.63 7.94 3.28
CA VAL A 9 13.31 7.86 2.60
C VAL A 9 13.01 9.16 1.84
N PHE A 10 13.33 10.32 2.42
CA PHE A 10 13.11 11.64 1.79
C PHE A 10 14.00 11.92 0.57
N ILE A 11 15.26 11.45 0.58
CA ILE A 11 16.19 11.70 -0.53
C ILE A 11 15.84 10.86 -1.76
N PHE A 12 15.29 9.65 -1.58
CA PHE A 12 14.93 8.77 -2.70
C PHE A 12 13.61 9.13 -3.40
N LEU A 13 12.61 9.66 -2.68
CA LEU A 13 11.37 10.19 -3.30
C LEU A 13 11.66 11.40 -4.21
N ILE A 14 12.64 12.25 -3.85
CA ILE A 14 13.09 13.36 -4.70
C ILE A 14 13.83 12.84 -5.94
N LEU A 15 14.61 11.76 -5.82
CA LEU A 15 15.30 11.15 -6.96
C LEU A 15 14.32 10.53 -7.95
N PHE A 16 13.22 9.92 -7.49
CA PHE A 16 12.20 9.36 -8.39
C PHE A 16 11.47 10.45 -9.19
N GLY A 17 11.21 11.61 -8.59
CA GLY A 17 10.70 12.79 -9.30
C GLY A 17 11.67 13.32 -10.38
N LEU A 18 12.98 13.19 -10.18
CA LEU A 18 14.00 13.61 -11.14
C LEU A 18 14.22 12.58 -12.26
N ILE A 19 14.14 11.28 -11.97
CA ILE A 19 14.25 10.22 -12.97
C ILE A 19 13.00 10.19 -13.88
N ALA A 20 11.81 10.41 -13.33
CA ALA A 20 10.62 10.68 -14.13
C ALA A 20 10.81 11.94 -15.00
N GLY A 21 11.40 13.01 -14.46
CA GLY A 21 11.73 14.22 -15.24
C GLY A 21 12.73 13.99 -16.39
N TYR A 22 13.61 12.98 -16.29
CA TYR A 22 14.60 12.68 -17.33
C TYR A 22 14.01 11.86 -18.49
N PHE A 23 13.10 10.92 -18.21
CA PHE A 23 12.40 10.16 -19.25
C PHE A 23 11.40 11.00 -20.06
N PHE A 24 10.88 12.11 -19.50
CA PHE A 24 10.03 13.08 -20.21
C PHE A 24 10.80 14.29 -20.78
N GLY A 25 12.14 14.33 -20.66
CA GLY A 25 12.98 15.45 -21.07
C GLY A 25 13.14 15.67 -22.58
N GLY A 26 12.60 14.78 -23.41
CA GLY A 26 12.69 14.82 -24.87
C GLY A 26 11.69 15.76 -25.55
N LEU A 27 11.39 16.94 -25.00
CA LEU A 27 10.55 17.98 -25.63
C LEU A 27 10.82 19.36 -25.00
N LYS A 28 12.10 19.71 -24.81
CA LYS A 28 12.52 21.10 -24.54
C LYS A 28 13.02 21.74 -25.83
N ASN A 29 12.11 22.36 -26.57
CA ASN A 29 12.38 23.55 -27.40
C ASN A 29 11.04 24.16 -27.84
N GLY A 30 10.65 25.26 -27.19
CA GLY A 30 9.44 26.01 -27.54
C GLY A 30 8.67 26.57 -26.34
N LEU A 31 9.34 27.18 -25.37
CA LEU A 31 8.66 28.04 -24.39
C LEU A 31 8.52 29.43 -25.00
N ASP A 32 7.46 29.62 -25.79
CA ASP A 32 7.00 30.96 -26.13
C ASP A 32 6.26 31.54 -24.92
N LYS A 33 6.84 32.62 -24.39
CA LYS A 33 6.20 33.55 -23.48
C LYS A 33 5.08 34.22 -24.26
N ASN A 34 3.81 34.02 -23.87
CA ASN A 34 2.76 35.04 -23.96
C ASN A 34 1.45 34.55 -23.33
N GLY A 35 0.90 35.36 -22.42
CA GLY A 35 -0.55 35.42 -22.20
C GLY A 35 -1.08 35.04 -20.83
N PHE A 36 -0.84 35.86 -19.81
CA PHE A 36 -1.92 36.16 -18.85
C PHE A 36 -2.03 37.67 -18.70
N ASN A 37 -3.00 38.22 -19.41
CA ASN A 37 -3.38 39.62 -19.33
C ASN A 37 -4.10 39.83 -17.99
N LYS A 38 -3.43 40.47 -17.02
CA LYS A 38 -4.03 40.85 -15.74
C LYS A 38 -4.93 42.06 -15.96
N GLN A 39 -6.24 41.84 -16.09
CA GLN A 39 -7.26 42.77 -15.60
C GLN A 39 -8.65 42.14 -15.60
N ALA A 40 -9.15 41.83 -14.40
CA ALA A 40 -10.52 42.09 -13.92
C ALA A 40 -10.67 41.38 -12.56
N VAL A 41 -11.04 42.13 -11.52
CA VAL A 41 -11.28 41.62 -10.17
C VAL A 41 -12.40 40.57 -10.22
N SER A 42 -12.06 39.32 -9.93
CA SER A 42 -13.00 38.24 -9.66
C SER A 42 -12.51 37.48 -8.43
N LYS A 43 -13.45 37.00 -7.60
CA LYS A 43 -13.16 36.21 -6.39
C LYS A 43 -12.04 35.22 -6.67
N VAL A 44 -10.95 35.27 -5.91
CA VAL A 44 -9.94 34.20 -5.94
C VAL A 44 -10.57 33.02 -5.23
N ASP A 45 -11.35 32.23 -5.95
CA ASP A 45 -11.78 30.93 -5.49
C ASP A 45 -10.49 30.09 -5.40
N ASN A 46 -10.08 29.73 -4.20
CA ASN A 46 -8.89 28.93 -3.99
C ASN A 46 -9.22 27.47 -4.37
N PHE A 47 -8.50 26.94 -5.36
CA PHE A 47 -8.62 25.55 -5.81
C PHE A 47 -7.38 24.74 -5.44
N HIS A 48 -7.58 23.45 -5.22
CA HIS A 48 -6.52 22.45 -5.44
C HIS A 48 -6.50 22.05 -6.91
N TYR A 49 -5.42 21.43 -7.35
CA TYR A 49 -5.22 21.07 -8.76
C TYR A 49 -4.99 19.58 -8.90
N SER A 50 -5.53 18.99 -9.96
CA SER A 50 -5.06 17.70 -10.45
C SER A 50 -3.56 17.77 -10.69
N PHE A 51 -2.79 16.84 -10.12
CA PHE A 51 -1.32 16.87 -10.20
C PHE A 51 -0.86 16.76 -11.66
N PHE A 52 -1.52 15.90 -12.43
CA PHE A 52 -1.36 15.80 -13.88
C PHE A 52 -2.56 16.44 -14.58
N SER A 53 -2.31 17.29 -15.57
CA SER A 53 -3.35 18.15 -16.19
C SER A 53 -3.53 17.96 -17.70
N GLN A 54 -2.77 17.07 -18.35
CA GLN A 54 -2.96 16.83 -19.78
C GLN A 54 -4.16 15.91 -19.99
N LYS A 55 -5.21 16.44 -20.62
CA LYS A 55 -6.46 15.71 -20.87
C LYS A 55 -6.24 14.43 -21.69
N ASP A 56 -5.34 14.47 -22.67
CA ASP A 56 -5.06 13.34 -23.57
C ASP A 56 -4.49 12.11 -22.83
N PHE A 57 -3.74 12.32 -21.75
CA PHE A 57 -3.24 11.21 -20.92
C PHE A 57 -4.38 10.39 -20.33
N PHE A 58 -5.35 11.07 -19.71
CA PHE A 58 -6.53 10.41 -19.15
C PHE A 58 -7.44 9.87 -20.25
N ASP A 59 -7.58 10.56 -21.38
CA ASP A 59 -8.33 10.04 -22.53
C ASP A 59 -7.72 8.72 -23.06
N ASN A 60 -6.41 8.67 -23.22
CA ASN A 60 -5.70 7.46 -23.62
C ASN A 60 -5.86 6.33 -22.60
N ALA A 61 -5.76 6.62 -21.30
CA ALA A 61 -5.95 5.62 -20.26
C ALA A 61 -7.34 4.96 -20.33
N PHE A 62 -8.41 5.76 -20.50
CA PHE A 62 -9.78 5.25 -20.66
C PHE A 62 -10.03 4.56 -22.01
N ASN A 63 -9.28 4.90 -23.06
CA ASN A 63 -9.41 4.25 -24.37
C ASN A 63 -8.78 2.85 -24.39
N ASN A 64 -7.78 2.60 -23.54
CA ASN A 64 -7.01 1.36 -23.49
C ASN A 64 -7.54 0.34 -22.45
N ILE A 65 -8.70 0.59 -21.84
CA ILE A 65 -9.27 -0.32 -20.84
C ILE A 65 -9.76 -1.62 -21.47
N ASN A 66 -9.70 -2.71 -20.68
CA ASN A 66 -10.32 -3.98 -21.05
C ASN A 66 -11.82 -3.93 -20.76
N LYS A 67 -12.65 -3.95 -21.82
CA LYS A 67 -14.12 -3.86 -21.73
C LYS A 67 -14.82 -5.22 -21.59
N ASP A 68 -14.08 -6.32 -21.53
CA ASP A 68 -14.64 -7.67 -21.60
C ASP A 68 -15.30 -8.11 -20.27
N LYS A 69 -14.85 -7.56 -19.14
CA LYS A 69 -15.50 -7.78 -17.83
C LYS A 69 -16.65 -6.79 -17.70
N ILE A 70 -17.89 -7.24 -17.53
CA ILE A 70 -19.04 -6.34 -17.34
C ILE A 70 -19.69 -6.62 -15.98
N PHE A 71 -19.55 -5.68 -15.05
CA PHE A 71 -20.19 -5.74 -13.72
C PHE A 71 -21.37 -4.76 -13.67
N LYS A 72 -22.59 -5.22 -13.97
CA LYS A 72 -23.81 -4.40 -13.85
C LYS A 72 -24.49 -4.60 -12.51
N ASN A 73 -25.08 -3.52 -11.98
CA ASN A 73 -25.98 -3.50 -10.81
C ASN A 73 -25.42 -4.17 -9.54
N GLN A 74 -24.16 -3.91 -9.22
CA GLN A 74 -23.50 -4.55 -8.07
C GLN A 74 -23.71 -3.81 -6.73
N ASN A 75 -24.45 -2.69 -6.66
CA ASN A 75 -24.57 -1.89 -5.43
C ASN A 75 -23.20 -1.66 -4.77
N ILE A 76 -22.30 -1.01 -5.51
CA ILE A 76 -20.92 -0.82 -5.05
C ILE A 76 -20.92 0.27 -3.98
N ARG A 77 -20.15 0.04 -2.91
CA ARG A 77 -19.96 0.98 -1.80
C ARG A 77 -18.49 1.35 -1.61
N GLY A 78 -17.58 0.49 -2.08
CA GLY A 78 -16.14 0.67 -1.94
C GLY A 78 -15.39 0.43 -3.24
N MET A 79 -14.27 1.12 -3.42
CA MET A 79 -13.29 0.87 -4.48
C MET A 79 -11.88 0.98 -3.93
N ILE A 80 -10.97 0.14 -4.42
CA ILE A 80 -9.53 0.33 -4.29
C ILE A 80 -8.98 0.75 -5.64
N ALA A 81 -8.20 1.82 -5.65
CA ALA A 81 -7.46 2.29 -6.81
C ALA A 81 -6.04 2.72 -6.40
N PRO A 82 -5.02 2.36 -7.19
CA PRO A 82 -3.67 2.89 -6.98
C PRO A 82 -3.63 4.37 -7.35
N HIS A 83 -2.63 5.09 -6.83
CA HIS A 83 -2.42 6.51 -7.18
C HIS A 83 -1.11 6.76 -7.93
N HIS A 84 -0.29 5.75 -8.17
CA HIS A 84 0.82 5.85 -9.11
C HIS A 84 0.30 5.89 -10.55
N LEU A 85 0.49 7.01 -11.24
CA LEU A 85 0.02 7.23 -12.62
C LEU A 85 0.64 6.28 -13.67
N LEU A 86 1.71 5.55 -13.34
CA LEU A 86 2.22 4.44 -14.16
C LEU A 86 1.12 3.38 -14.38
N ALA A 87 0.27 3.15 -13.39
CA ALA A 87 -0.88 2.25 -13.45
C ALA A 87 -2.16 2.90 -14.02
N SER A 88 -2.05 4.00 -14.76
CA SER A 88 -3.21 4.78 -15.25
C SER A 88 -4.27 3.96 -16.00
N ASN A 89 -3.87 2.93 -16.76
CA ASN A 89 -4.82 2.04 -17.43
C ASN A 89 -5.65 1.22 -16.42
N LEU A 90 -5.04 0.72 -15.34
CA LEU A 90 -5.73 0.01 -14.26
C LEU A 90 -6.69 0.96 -13.53
N ILE A 91 -6.23 2.18 -13.23
CA ILE A 91 -7.06 3.23 -12.61
C ILE A 91 -8.27 3.55 -13.51
N ALA A 92 -8.05 3.80 -14.80
CA ALA A 92 -9.15 4.07 -15.73
C ALA A 92 -10.14 2.91 -15.82
N ASN A 93 -9.64 1.66 -15.78
CA ASN A 93 -10.46 0.46 -15.86
C ASN A 93 -11.43 0.36 -14.68
N VAL A 94 -10.96 0.53 -13.44
CA VAL A 94 -11.81 0.47 -12.24
C VAL A 94 -12.83 1.60 -12.21
N PHE A 95 -12.45 2.82 -12.58
CA PHE A 95 -13.37 3.95 -12.68
C PHE A 95 -14.42 3.76 -13.79
N TYR A 96 -14.04 3.14 -14.91
CA TYR A 96 -14.98 2.81 -15.97
C TYR A 96 -16.09 1.88 -15.48
N PHE A 97 -15.75 0.82 -14.73
CA PHE A 97 -16.76 -0.12 -14.22
C PHE A 97 -17.74 0.54 -13.26
N ILE A 98 -17.25 1.40 -12.37
CA ILE A 98 -18.09 2.05 -11.35
C ILE A 98 -18.93 3.20 -11.93
N SER A 99 -18.51 3.80 -13.06
CA SER A 99 -19.21 4.92 -13.70
C SER A 99 -20.71 4.66 -13.97
N SER A 100 -21.10 3.39 -14.13
CA SER A 100 -22.50 2.99 -14.34
C SER A 100 -23.43 3.31 -13.17
N GLN A 101 -22.90 3.43 -11.94
CA GLN A 101 -23.71 3.70 -10.73
C GLN A 101 -23.98 5.18 -10.49
N LYS A 102 -23.19 6.07 -11.11
CA LYS A 102 -23.33 7.53 -11.00
C LYS A 102 -23.48 8.04 -9.54
N PRO A 103 -22.62 7.62 -8.59
CA PRO A 103 -22.64 8.15 -7.23
C PRO A 103 -22.50 9.67 -7.21
N ILE A 104 -23.24 10.31 -6.31
CA ILE A 104 -23.20 11.76 -6.09
C ILE A 104 -22.14 12.13 -5.05
N THR A 105 -21.95 11.29 -4.03
CA THR A 105 -20.95 11.51 -2.98
C THR A 105 -19.80 10.52 -3.14
N VAL A 106 -18.59 11.04 -3.26
CA VAL A 106 -17.34 10.28 -3.31
C VAL A 106 -16.48 10.69 -2.14
N VAL A 107 -16.07 9.73 -1.32
CA VAL A 107 -15.04 9.95 -0.30
C VAL A 107 -13.77 9.29 -0.80
N VAL A 108 -12.62 9.96 -0.71
CA VAL A 108 -11.33 9.36 -1.08
C VAL A 108 -10.44 9.39 0.14
N ILE A 109 -10.00 8.22 0.62
CA ILE A 109 -9.03 8.09 1.71
C ILE A 109 -7.67 7.70 1.15
N SER A 110 -6.61 8.37 1.63
CA SER A 110 -5.23 8.22 1.16
C SER A 110 -4.27 8.32 2.35
N PRO A 111 -3.06 7.73 2.27
CA PRO A 111 -1.95 8.17 3.11
C PRO A 111 -1.72 9.69 3.02
N ASN A 112 -1.19 10.25 4.11
CA ASN A 112 -0.56 11.57 4.14
C ASN A 112 0.95 11.39 3.92
N HIS A 113 1.38 11.37 2.66
CA HIS A 113 2.77 11.06 2.28
C HIS A 113 3.79 12.07 2.82
N PHE A 114 3.34 13.29 3.11
CA PHE A 114 4.20 14.39 3.54
C PHE A 114 4.15 14.64 5.05
N PHE A 115 3.37 13.85 5.80
CA PHE A 115 3.14 14.02 7.24
C PHE A 115 2.72 15.46 7.61
N ALA A 116 2.05 16.15 6.68
CA ALA A 116 1.77 17.57 6.75
C ALA A 116 0.43 17.87 7.44
N GLY A 117 0.25 19.12 7.85
CA GLY A 117 -0.97 19.64 8.46
C GLY A 117 -1.19 19.23 9.92
N GLN A 118 -2.23 19.78 10.53
CA GLN A 118 -2.60 19.52 11.93
C GLN A 118 -3.60 18.37 12.05
N GLY A 119 -3.46 17.55 13.10
CA GLY A 119 -4.31 16.37 13.32
C GLY A 119 -3.78 15.10 12.66
N GLN A 120 -4.49 13.99 12.86
CA GLN A 120 -4.14 12.67 12.32
C GLN A 120 -4.90 12.34 11.03
N ILE A 121 -6.15 12.79 10.93
CA ILE A 121 -7.01 12.67 9.75
C ILE A 121 -7.35 14.08 9.31
N ILE A 122 -7.08 14.40 8.04
CA ILE A 122 -7.18 15.76 7.51
C ILE A 122 -8.03 15.75 6.24
N SER A 123 -8.87 16.78 6.09
CA SER A 123 -9.68 17.05 4.90
C SER A 123 -9.49 18.47 4.41
N SER A 124 -9.94 18.74 3.19
CA SER A 124 -9.89 20.04 2.53
C SER A 124 -11.29 20.48 2.11
N LEU A 125 -11.63 21.77 2.26
CA LEU A 125 -12.87 22.36 1.75
C LEU A 125 -12.71 22.93 0.33
N TYR A 126 -11.50 23.08 -0.19
CA TYR A 126 -11.29 23.61 -1.53
C TYR A 126 -11.75 22.64 -2.61
N ASP A 127 -12.26 23.19 -3.70
CA ASP A 127 -12.66 22.44 -4.88
C ASP A 127 -11.42 22.08 -5.73
N TRP A 128 -11.55 21.10 -6.62
CA TRP A 128 -10.43 20.58 -7.41
C TRP A 128 -10.56 20.97 -8.89
N GLN A 129 -9.60 21.74 -9.40
CA GLN A 129 -9.48 22.03 -10.82
C GLN A 129 -8.88 20.82 -11.55
N THR A 130 -9.63 20.27 -12.51
CA THR A 130 -9.21 19.13 -13.33
C THR A 130 -9.25 19.47 -14.83
N PRO A 131 -8.66 18.64 -15.71
CA PRO A 131 -8.79 18.80 -17.17
C PRO A 131 -10.22 18.63 -17.71
N TYR A 132 -11.13 18.11 -16.89
CA TYR A 132 -12.54 17.88 -17.21
C TYR A 132 -13.48 18.87 -16.48
N GLY A 133 -12.92 19.97 -15.94
CA GLY A 133 -13.65 20.97 -15.17
C GLY A 133 -13.47 20.81 -13.66
N ILE A 134 -14.30 21.52 -12.90
CA ILE A 134 -14.22 21.54 -11.44
C ILE A 134 -14.88 20.30 -10.85
N LEU A 135 -14.16 19.60 -9.97
CA LEU A 135 -14.69 18.59 -9.06
C LEU A 135 -14.95 19.26 -7.71
N GLU A 136 -16.22 19.44 -7.37
CA GLU A 136 -16.63 20.19 -6.19
C GLU A 136 -16.44 19.38 -4.91
N SER A 137 -15.96 20.01 -3.85
CA SER A 137 -15.88 19.39 -2.54
C SER A 137 -17.25 19.37 -1.85
N ASP A 138 -17.56 18.27 -1.16
CA ASP A 138 -18.76 18.18 -0.31
C ASP A 138 -18.53 18.90 1.03
N LYS A 139 -18.53 20.23 0.96
CA LYS A 139 -18.25 21.13 2.09
C LYS A 139 -19.18 20.90 3.28
N ASN A 140 -20.42 20.44 3.05
CA ASN A 140 -21.37 20.17 4.12
C ASN A 140 -21.00 18.88 4.84
N LEU A 141 -20.75 17.81 4.09
CA LEU A 141 -20.30 16.53 4.64
C LEU A 141 -18.98 16.69 5.42
N ILE A 142 -17.99 17.37 4.85
CA ILE A 142 -16.68 17.57 5.50
C ILE A 142 -16.84 18.29 6.84
N LYS A 143 -17.69 19.30 6.93
CA LYS A 143 -17.98 20.00 8.20
C LYS A 143 -18.71 19.12 9.21
N GLN A 144 -19.60 18.23 8.77
CA GLN A 144 -20.23 17.24 9.66
C GLN A 144 -19.20 16.25 10.22
N LEU A 145 -18.25 15.81 9.39
CA LEU A 145 -17.16 14.94 9.84
C LEU A 145 -16.25 15.67 10.85
N GLN A 146 -15.90 16.94 10.60
CA GLN A 146 -15.10 17.77 11.51
C GLN A 146 -15.73 17.91 12.90
N ALA A 147 -17.06 18.05 12.98
CA ALA A 147 -17.78 18.25 14.24
C ALA A 147 -17.61 17.10 15.25
N ASN A 148 -17.20 15.90 14.79
CA ASN A 148 -16.92 14.74 15.63
C ASN A 148 -15.47 14.68 16.16
N GLN A 149 -14.69 15.77 15.99
CA GLN A 149 -13.37 16.02 16.59
C GLN A 149 -12.22 15.06 16.21
N LEU A 150 -12.43 14.14 15.27
CA LEU A 150 -11.38 13.24 14.78
C LEU A 150 -10.76 13.70 13.45
N LEU A 151 -11.35 14.72 12.82
CA LEU A 151 -10.95 15.26 11.53
C LEU A 151 -10.60 16.73 11.65
N ASN A 152 -9.46 17.09 11.08
CA ASN A 152 -9.02 18.48 10.93
C ASN A 152 -9.27 18.95 9.49
N ILE A 153 -9.55 20.25 9.34
CA ILE A 153 -9.61 20.89 8.02
C ILE A 153 -8.34 21.71 7.85
N ASP A 154 -7.54 21.37 6.85
CA ASP A 154 -6.32 22.09 6.47
C ASP A 154 -6.11 21.92 4.97
N GLU A 155 -6.05 23.05 4.26
CA GLU A 155 -5.90 23.07 2.80
C GLU A 155 -4.44 22.82 2.37
N SER A 156 -3.48 23.20 3.22
CA SER A 156 -2.07 23.24 2.83
C SER A 156 -1.45 21.88 2.45
N PRO A 157 -1.80 20.75 3.09
CA PRO A 157 -1.25 19.44 2.72
C PRO A 157 -1.66 18.99 1.32
N PHE A 158 -2.89 19.31 0.89
CA PHE A 158 -3.46 18.83 -0.36
C PHE A 158 -2.80 19.42 -1.61
N ALA A 159 -2.10 20.55 -1.47
CA ALA A 159 -1.33 21.15 -2.56
C ALA A 159 -0.18 20.27 -3.07
N LYS A 160 0.32 19.34 -2.23
CA LYS A 160 1.40 18.40 -2.59
C LYS A 160 0.96 16.94 -2.56
N GLU A 161 -0.16 16.63 -1.89
CA GLU A 161 -0.62 15.27 -1.70
C GLU A 161 -1.08 14.63 -3.02
N HIS A 162 -0.35 13.61 -3.47
CA HIS A 162 -0.55 12.97 -4.76
C HIS A 162 -1.55 11.81 -4.69
N GLY A 163 -1.75 11.19 -3.52
CA GLY A 163 -2.74 10.11 -3.37
C GLY A 163 -4.18 10.57 -3.64
N ILE A 164 -4.48 11.85 -3.41
CA ILE A 164 -5.76 12.45 -3.83
C ILE A 164 -5.65 13.06 -5.23
N SER A 165 -4.66 13.94 -5.44
CA SER A 165 -4.59 14.79 -6.64
C SER A 165 -4.31 14.03 -7.94
N ASN A 166 -3.81 12.79 -7.90
CA ASN A 166 -3.71 11.93 -9.07
C ASN A 166 -5.04 11.30 -9.49
N LEU A 167 -6.01 11.16 -8.57
CA LEU A 167 -7.29 10.51 -8.82
C LEU A 167 -8.41 11.47 -9.23
N VAL A 168 -8.33 12.76 -8.88
CA VAL A 168 -9.43 13.71 -9.10
C VAL A 168 -9.86 13.87 -10.55
N ALA A 169 -8.94 13.77 -11.51
CA ALA A 169 -9.27 13.83 -12.93
C ALA A 169 -9.99 12.55 -13.41
N PHE A 170 -9.60 11.37 -12.90
CA PHE A 170 -10.32 10.12 -13.17
C PHE A 170 -11.73 10.16 -12.58
N ILE A 171 -11.87 10.66 -11.34
CA ILE A 171 -13.18 10.87 -10.68
C ILE A 171 -14.04 11.80 -11.53
N LYS A 172 -13.54 13.00 -11.89
CA LYS A 172 -14.35 13.97 -12.64
C LYS A 172 -14.78 13.45 -14.01
N LYS A 173 -13.91 12.69 -14.69
CA LYS A 173 -14.24 12.09 -15.99
C LYS A 173 -15.29 10.98 -15.87
N ALA A 174 -15.12 10.05 -14.93
CA ALA A 174 -16.01 8.90 -14.79
C ALA A 174 -17.35 9.26 -14.10
N LEU A 175 -17.31 10.25 -13.20
CA LEU A 175 -18.39 10.64 -12.32
C LEU A 175 -18.59 12.18 -12.37
N PRO A 176 -19.11 12.72 -13.49
CA PRO A 176 -19.09 14.17 -13.74
C PRO A 176 -19.90 15.01 -12.75
N ASN A 177 -20.89 14.41 -12.09
CA ASN A 177 -21.76 15.06 -11.11
C ASN A 177 -21.39 14.75 -9.66
N ALA A 178 -20.32 13.99 -9.42
CA ALA A 178 -19.90 13.65 -8.07
C ALA A 178 -19.31 14.87 -7.34
N ARG A 179 -19.46 14.85 -6.03
CA ARG A 179 -18.78 15.73 -5.08
C ARG A 179 -17.80 14.91 -4.25
N ILE A 180 -16.64 15.49 -3.95
CA ILE A 180 -15.55 14.80 -3.26
C ILE A 180 -15.42 15.21 -1.79
N ALA A 181 -15.16 14.26 -0.90
CA ALA A 181 -14.64 14.50 0.43
C ALA A 181 -13.26 13.81 0.55
N PRO A 182 -12.15 14.55 0.38
CA PRO A 182 -10.82 13.96 0.40
C PRO A 182 -10.32 13.84 1.84
N LEU A 183 -9.82 12.67 2.21
CA LEU A 183 -9.29 12.34 3.54
C LEU A 183 -7.84 11.88 3.39
N ILE A 184 -6.93 12.49 4.13
CA ILE A 184 -5.54 12.04 4.20
C ILE A 184 -5.24 11.62 5.64
N VAL A 185 -4.57 10.48 5.80
CA VAL A 185 -4.34 9.84 7.10
C VAL A 185 -2.85 9.69 7.36
N LYS A 186 -2.40 10.19 8.52
CA LYS A 186 -1.04 9.97 8.99
C LYS A 186 -0.88 8.53 9.49
N ASP A 187 0.27 7.94 9.20
CA ASP A 187 0.67 6.61 9.68
C ASP A 187 0.70 6.51 11.22
N THR A 188 0.89 7.63 11.93
CA THR A 188 0.91 7.70 13.40
C THR A 188 -0.48 7.60 14.03
N LEU A 189 -1.56 7.59 13.25
CA LEU A 189 -2.92 7.34 13.76
C LEU A 189 -2.96 5.95 14.41
N SER A 190 -3.43 5.87 15.65
CA SER A 190 -3.55 4.56 16.30
C SER A 190 -4.72 3.75 15.72
N THR A 191 -4.58 2.42 15.72
CA THR A 191 -5.66 1.48 15.31
C THR A 191 -6.99 1.81 15.99
N LYS A 192 -6.97 2.11 17.29
CA LYS A 192 -8.18 2.45 18.06
C LYS A 192 -8.83 3.75 17.56
N GLU A 193 -8.04 4.80 17.29
CA GLU A 193 -8.58 6.06 16.77
C GLU A 193 -9.14 5.88 15.35
N GLY A 194 -8.47 5.08 14.51
CA GLY A 194 -8.95 4.74 13.17
C GLY A 194 -10.27 3.96 13.18
N GLU A 195 -10.42 2.98 14.07
CA GLU A 195 -11.68 2.23 14.20
C GLU A 195 -12.83 3.12 14.70
N ILE A 196 -12.59 3.97 15.70
CA ILE A 196 -13.59 4.95 16.17
C ILE A 196 -13.99 5.89 15.02
N PHE A 197 -13.02 6.34 14.21
CA PHE A 197 -13.31 7.16 13.05
C PHE A 197 -14.19 6.43 12.04
N ALA A 198 -13.86 5.17 11.71
CA ALA A 198 -14.63 4.34 10.78
C ALA A 198 -16.10 4.16 11.21
N ASP A 199 -16.32 3.87 12.50
CA ASP A 199 -17.67 3.73 13.08
C ASP A 199 -18.49 5.04 13.00
N ASN A 200 -17.82 6.18 13.15
CA ASN A 200 -18.45 7.49 13.10
C ASN A 200 -18.80 7.89 11.66
N ILE A 201 -17.88 7.71 10.71
CA ILE A 201 -18.16 8.04 9.30
C ILE A 201 -19.27 7.16 8.73
N GLY A 202 -19.39 5.89 9.17
CA GLY A 202 -20.46 4.99 8.76
C GLY A 202 -21.87 5.52 9.09
N LYS A 203 -22.02 6.35 10.13
CA LYS A 203 -23.30 6.96 10.54
C LYS A 203 -23.60 8.28 9.83
N ILE A 204 -22.58 8.94 9.30
CA ILE A 204 -22.66 10.29 8.72
C ILE A 204 -22.78 10.23 7.20
N LEU A 205 -22.04 9.32 6.57
CA LEU A 205 -21.99 9.21 5.12
C LEU A 205 -23.34 8.74 4.54
N PRO A 206 -23.82 9.37 3.45
CA PRO A 206 -24.97 8.88 2.70
C PRO A 206 -24.84 7.40 2.31
N GLU A 207 -25.96 6.68 2.26
CA GLU A 207 -26.01 5.24 1.96
C GLU A 207 -25.47 4.87 0.56
N ASP A 208 -25.53 5.80 -0.40
CA ASP A 208 -25.04 5.65 -1.77
C ASP A 208 -23.63 6.23 -1.99
N THR A 209 -22.91 6.55 -0.90
CA THR A 209 -21.53 7.02 -0.98
C THR A 209 -20.64 5.95 -1.63
N LEU A 210 -19.82 6.38 -2.59
CA LEU A 210 -18.68 5.59 -3.05
C LEU A 210 -17.46 5.97 -2.21
N PHE A 211 -16.99 5.05 -1.36
CA PHE A 211 -15.74 5.22 -0.63
C PHE A 211 -14.59 4.66 -1.46
N ILE A 212 -13.54 5.45 -1.69
CA ILE A 212 -12.37 5.06 -2.49
C ILE A 212 -11.16 5.03 -1.57
N ALA A 213 -10.51 3.88 -1.47
CA ALA A 213 -9.18 3.76 -0.90
C ALA A 213 -8.14 3.95 -2.01
N SER A 214 -7.40 5.06 -1.91
CA SER A 214 -6.29 5.40 -2.79
C SER A 214 -5.01 4.80 -2.24
N LEU A 215 -4.70 3.57 -2.63
CA LEU A 215 -3.64 2.76 -2.04
C LEU A 215 -2.83 2.02 -3.09
N ASP A 216 -1.51 2.13 -2.99
CA ASP A 216 -0.52 1.28 -3.65
C ASP A 216 -0.08 0.15 -2.69
N PHE A 217 0.20 -1.04 -3.25
CA PHE A 217 0.57 -2.24 -2.49
C PHE A 217 2.08 -2.46 -2.50
N SER A 218 2.60 -3.69 -2.59
CA SER A 218 4.01 -4.01 -2.37
C SER A 218 4.99 -2.98 -2.95
N HIS A 219 5.94 -2.51 -2.13
CA HIS A 219 6.98 -1.56 -2.52
C HIS A 219 8.38 -2.13 -2.24
N TYR A 220 9.33 -1.81 -3.13
CA TYR A 220 10.75 -2.12 -2.94
C TYR A 220 11.05 -3.63 -2.84
N LEU A 221 10.28 -4.43 -3.57
CA LEU A 221 10.42 -5.86 -3.66
C LEU A 221 10.67 -6.26 -5.11
N PRO A 222 11.48 -7.30 -5.39
CA PRO A 222 11.49 -7.92 -6.71
C PRO A 222 10.08 -8.43 -7.05
N ALA A 223 9.72 -8.44 -8.34
CA ALA A 223 8.37 -8.78 -8.81
C ALA A 223 7.82 -10.08 -8.19
N GLN A 224 8.62 -11.15 -8.18
CA GLN A 224 8.23 -12.46 -7.63
C GLN A 224 7.88 -12.41 -6.13
N ILE A 225 8.56 -11.56 -5.36
CA ILE A 225 8.26 -11.37 -3.93
C ILE A 225 7.04 -10.47 -3.78
N ALA A 226 6.90 -9.44 -4.61
CA ALA A 226 5.72 -8.57 -4.63
C ALA A 226 4.44 -9.37 -4.92
N ASP A 227 4.44 -10.26 -5.93
CA ASP A 227 3.28 -11.09 -6.28
C ASP A 227 2.84 -11.99 -5.11
N PHE A 228 3.82 -12.55 -4.39
CA PHE A 228 3.55 -13.35 -3.20
C PHE A 228 2.91 -12.53 -2.06
N HIS A 229 3.40 -11.32 -1.84
CA HIS A 229 2.85 -10.40 -0.85
C HIS A 229 1.47 -9.88 -1.27
N ASP A 230 1.23 -9.67 -2.56
CA ASP A 230 -0.05 -9.25 -3.10
C ASP A 230 -1.12 -10.34 -2.97
N ALA A 231 -0.76 -11.63 -3.09
CA ALA A 231 -1.68 -12.73 -2.80
C ALA A 231 -2.25 -12.64 -1.37
N LYS A 232 -1.40 -12.24 -0.41
CA LYS A 232 -1.84 -11.96 0.96
C LYS A 232 -2.72 -10.72 1.05
N SER A 233 -2.34 -9.63 0.39
CA SER A 233 -3.17 -8.43 0.32
C SER A 233 -4.57 -8.76 -0.19
N LEU A 234 -4.68 -9.53 -1.28
CA LEU A 234 -5.95 -10.00 -1.82
C LEU A 234 -6.74 -10.88 -0.83
N ALA A 235 -6.08 -11.73 -0.05
CA ALA A 235 -6.72 -12.51 0.99
C ALA A 235 -7.28 -11.62 2.11
N VAL A 236 -6.51 -10.62 2.58
CA VAL A 236 -6.97 -9.64 3.58
C VAL A 236 -8.19 -8.87 3.08
N LEU A 237 -8.16 -8.40 1.83
CA LEU A 237 -9.28 -7.69 1.21
C LEU A 237 -10.53 -8.57 1.09
N SER A 238 -10.37 -9.83 0.72
CA SER A 238 -11.47 -10.77 0.54
C SER A 238 -12.10 -11.22 1.85
N ASN A 239 -11.29 -11.34 2.90
CA ASN A 239 -11.69 -11.91 4.20
C ASN A 239 -11.95 -10.86 5.29
N PHE A 240 -11.69 -9.57 5.01
CA PHE A 240 -11.71 -8.48 5.99
C PHE A 240 -10.84 -8.80 7.22
N ASP A 241 -9.64 -9.35 6.96
CA ASP A 241 -8.70 -9.74 8.02
C ASP A 241 -7.98 -8.51 8.60
N TYR A 242 -8.57 -7.93 9.65
CA TYR A 242 -8.04 -6.74 10.32
C TYR A 242 -6.67 -6.94 10.99
N GLU A 243 -6.33 -8.17 11.39
CA GLU A 243 -5.02 -8.48 11.98
C GLU A 243 -3.97 -8.61 10.88
N GLY A 244 -4.34 -9.24 9.77
CA GLY A 244 -3.51 -9.41 8.58
C GLY A 244 -3.01 -8.09 7.98
N ILE A 245 -3.76 -6.99 8.14
CA ILE A 245 -3.37 -5.63 7.68
C ILE A 245 -1.99 -5.21 8.20
N ASN A 246 -1.66 -5.53 9.45
CA ASN A 246 -0.38 -5.12 10.10
C ASN A 246 0.86 -5.78 9.49
N PHE A 247 0.66 -6.65 8.50
CA PHE A 247 1.66 -7.47 7.87
C PHE A 247 1.55 -7.41 6.34
N LEU A 248 0.93 -6.35 5.81
CA LEU A 248 0.89 -6.06 4.38
C LEU A 248 1.93 -5.00 4.04
N ASP A 249 2.50 -5.11 2.84
CA ASP A 249 3.23 -4.00 2.24
C ASP A 249 2.23 -3.10 1.50
N VAL A 250 1.51 -2.27 2.26
CA VAL A 250 0.59 -1.25 1.73
C VAL A 250 1.05 0.12 2.21
N ASP A 251 0.89 1.14 1.38
CA ASP A 251 1.26 2.52 1.67
C ASP A 251 0.57 3.12 2.93
N SER A 252 -0.62 2.63 3.31
CA SER A 252 -1.35 3.07 4.48
C SER A 252 -2.24 1.98 5.11
N GLU A 253 -1.70 1.28 6.10
CA GLU A 253 -2.44 0.32 6.93
C GLU A 253 -3.69 0.94 7.56
N GLN A 254 -3.58 2.17 8.06
CA GLN A 254 -4.67 2.85 8.75
C GLN A 254 -5.79 3.26 7.78
N SER A 255 -5.45 3.73 6.58
CA SER A 255 -6.45 4.05 5.55
C SER A 255 -7.20 2.79 5.12
N LEU A 256 -6.47 1.68 4.89
CA LEU A 256 -7.07 0.40 4.56
C LEU A 256 -8.00 -0.11 5.66
N ARG A 257 -7.57 0.00 6.93
CA ARG A 257 -8.37 -0.40 8.09
C ARG A 257 -9.67 0.40 8.20
N ILE A 258 -9.60 1.73 8.09
CA ILE A 258 -10.78 2.62 8.11
C ILE A 258 -11.74 2.24 6.98
N PHE A 259 -11.19 2.04 5.78
CA PHE A 259 -11.96 1.68 4.59
C PHE A 259 -12.71 0.35 4.77
N LEU A 260 -12.02 -0.72 5.19
CA LEU A 260 -12.65 -2.03 5.40
C LEU A 260 -13.66 -2.02 6.55
N LYS A 261 -13.39 -1.29 7.65
CA LYS A 261 -14.33 -1.14 8.76
C LYS A 261 -15.61 -0.42 8.33
N TYR A 262 -15.49 0.65 7.54
CA TYR A 262 -16.66 1.33 6.97
C TYR A 262 -17.50 0.38 6.11
N LEU A 263 -16.86 -0.37 5.22
CA LEU A 263 -17.57 -1.27 4.32
C LEU A 263 -18.28 -2.41 5.05
N ASP A 264 -17.64 -2.96 6.08
CA ASP A 264 -18.24 -3.99 6.94
C ASP A 264 -19.49 -3.46 7.65
N ALA A 265 -19.42 -2.23 8.20
CA ALA A 265 -20.56 -1.56 8.81
C ALA A 265 -21.71 -1.27 7.82
N LYS A 266 -21.41 -1.19 6.52
CA LYS A 266 -22.39 -1.05 5.44
C LYS A 266 -22.86 -2.37 4.83
N GLY A 267 -22.37 -3.52 5.34
CA GLY A 267 -22.67 -4.84 4.77
C GLY A 267 -22.15 -5.02 3.34
N ALA A 268 -21.10 -4.28 2.98
CA ALA A 268 -20.50 -4.27 1.65
C ALA A 268 -19.20 -5.07 1.63
N SER A 269 -19.28 -6.36 1.94
CA SER A 269 -18.11 -7.21 2.17
C SER A 269 -17.74 -8.10 0.98
N ALA A 270 -18.52 -8.06 -0.10
CA ALA A 270 -18.24 -8.81 -1.32
C ALA A 270 -17.16 -8.11 -2.17
N PHE A 271 -15.89 -8.48 -1.94
CA PHE A 271 -14.77 -8.00 -2.75
C PHE A 271 -14.74 -8.67 -4.14
N ASN A 272 -14.50 -7.86 -5.16
CA ASN A 272 -14.32 -8.29 -6.55
C ASN A 272 -13.04 -7.66 -7.12
N LEU A 273 -12.06 -8.50 -7.42
CA LEU A 273 -10.82 -8.10 -8.09
C LEU A 273 -11.12 -7.75 -9.56
N ILE A 274 -10.74 -6.54 -9.97
CA ILE A 274 -10.80 -6.12 -11.38
C ILE A 274 -9.50 -6.43 -12.08
N ASP A 275 -8.39 -5.97 -11.52
CA ASP A 275 -7.06 -6.12 -12.10
C ASP A 275 -5.97 -6.06 -11.04
N HIS A 276 -4.83 -6.68 -11.35
CA HIS A 276 -3.62 -6.70 -10.52
C HIS A 276 -2.39 -6.75 -11.41
N SER A 277 -1.39 -5.92 -11.12
CA SER A 277 -0.12 -5.85 -11.84
C SER A 277 0.93 -5.19 -10.94
N ASN A 278 2.19 -5.23 -11.35
CA ASN A 278 3.25 -4.41 -10.74
C ASN A 278 3.97 -3.55 -11.78
N SER A 279 4.84 -2.64 -11.32
CA SER A 279 5.58 -1.72 -12.19
C SER A 279 6.54 -2.42 -13.15
N ALA A 280 7.11 -3.59 -12.81
CA ALA A 280 7.97 -4.35 -13.71
C ALA A 280 7.17 -4.91 -14.88
N ASP A 281 5.98 -5.47 -14.62
CA ASP A 281 5.10 -5.99 -15.66
C ASP A 281 4.58 -4.89 -16.59
N ILE A 282 4.20 -3.74 -16.03
CA ILE A 282 3.72 -2.59 -16.83
C ILE A 282 4.84 -2.07 -17.73
N LEU A 283 6.07 -1.94 -17.20
CA LEU A 283 7.23 -1.48 -17.96
C LEU A 283 7.83 -2.55 -18.88
N LYS A 284 7.43 -3.82 -18.71
CA LYS A 284 8.01 -4.99 -19.37
C LYS A 284 9.52 -5.11 -19.11
N ASP A 285 9.94 -4.83 -17.88
CA ASP A 285 11.34 -4.90 -17.44
C ASP A 285 11.48 -5.84 -16.24
N GLU A 286 11.82 -7.09 -16.54
CA GLU A 286 12.05 -8.15 -15.54
C GLU A 286 13.32 -7.92 -14.71
N ASN A 287 14.20 -6.97 -15.10
CA ASN A 287 15.44 -6.68 -14.38
C ASN A 287 15.29 -5.57 -13.32
N ILE A 288 14.08 -5.02 -13.15
CA ILE A 288 13.81 -4.07 -12.08
C ILE A 288 14.04 -4.73 -10.72
N SER A 289 14.94 -4.14 -9.93
CA SER A 289 15.28 -4.63 -8.60
C SER A 289 14.18 -4.41 -7.56
N GLU A 290 13.28 -3.46 -7.81
CA GLU A 290 12.29 -2.97 -6.86
C GLU A 290 11.02 -2.51 -7.60
N THR A 291 9.88 -3.13 -7.29
CA THR A 291 8.59 -2.82 -7.92
C THR A 291 7.67 -2.04 -6.99
N THR A 292 6.61 -1.49 -7.58
CA THR A 292 5.38 -1.11 -6.89
C THR A 292 4.23 -1.94 -7.44
N SER A 293 3.43 -2.53 -6.55
CA SER A 293 2.25 -3.32 -6.93
C SER A 293 0.97 -2.51 -6.89
N TYR A 294 0.06 -2.89 -7.78
CA TYR A 294 -1.19 -2.19 -8.02
C TYR A 294 -2.34 -3.19 -8.00
N ILE A 295 -3.27 -3.00 -7.08
CA ILE A 295 -4.51 -3.78 -6.99
C ILE A 295 -5.67 -2.85 -7.28
N THR A 296 -6.57 -3.25 -8.17
CA THR A 296 -7.84 -2.55 -8.41
C THR A 296 -9.01 -3.48 -8.21
N GLY A 297 -10.02 -3.01 -7.50
CA GLY A 297 -11.21 -3.81 -7.23
C GLY A 297 -12.30 -3.00 -6.55
N PHE A 298 -13.47 -3.61 -6.40
CA PHE A 298 -14.61 -2.97 -5.76
C PHE A 298 -15.25 -3.88 -4.72
N PHE A 299 -16.02 -3.24 -3.85
CA PHE A 299 -16.78 -3.87 -2.77
C PHE A 299 -18.25 -3.55 -2.95
N SER A 300 -19.05 -4.61 -3.03
CA SER A 300 -20.51 -4.57 -3.19
C SER A 300 -21.22 -5.05 -1.93
N LEU A 301 -22.50 -4.68 -1.79
CA LEU A 301 -23.38 -5.30 -0.81
C LEU A 301 -23.35 -6.83 -0.93
N GLY A 302 -23.21 -7.51 0.20
CA GLY A 302 -23.11 -8.97 0.28
C GLY A 302 -22.02 -9.45 1.22
N ASP A 303 -21.99 -10.76 1.42
CA ASP A 303 -21.03 -11.42 2.30
C ASP A 303 -19.63 -11.50 1.68
N GLN A 304 -18.64 -11.77 2.53
CA GLN A 304 -17.26 -12.00 2.13
C GLN A 304 -17.14 -13.16 1.14
N ASN A 305 -16.45 -12.90 0.02
CA ASN A 305 -16.00 -13.94 -0.90
C ASN A 305 -14.75 -14.60 -0.32
N LYS A 306 -14.93 -15.48 0.67
CA LYS A 306 -13.82 -16.04 1.45
C LYS A 306 -12.72 -16.61 0.54
N ASN A 307 -11.53 -16.04 0.65
CA ASN A 307 -10.35 -16.51 -0.03
C ASN A 307 -9.55 -17.41 0.93
N LYS A 308 -9.55 -18.72 0.65
CA LYS A 308 -8.80 -19.72 1.41
C LYS A 308 -7.43 -19.95 0.77
N GLN A 309 -6.56 -18.95 0.84
CA GLN A 309 -5.16 -19.08 0.48
C GLN A 309 -4.31 -19.18 1.74
N ALA A 310 -3.21 -19.93 1.64
CA ALA A 310 -2.19 -20.03 2.66
C ALA A 310 -0.84 -19.73 1.99
N THR A 311 0.00 -18.97 2.68
CA THR A 311 1.31 -18.53 2.21
C THR A 311 2.41 -19.37 2.85
N LEU A 312 3.26 -19.96 2.02
CA LEU A 312 4.36 -20.82 2.46
C LEU A 312 5.67 -20.27 1.90
N LEU A 313 6.59 -19.90 2.79
CA LEU A 313 7.95 -19.54 2.44
C LEU A 313 8.91 -20.65 2.88
N ALA A 314 9.51 -21.31 1.90
CA ALA A 314 10.43 -22.42 2.10
C ALA A 314 11.89 -22.03 1.87
N PHE A 315 12.66 -21.93 2.95
CA PHE A 315 14.11 -21.80 2.88
C PHE A 315 14.77 -23.17 2.81
N GLY A 316 15.95 -23.20 2.19
CA GLY A 316 16.87 -24.33 2.26
C GLY A 316 17.61 -24.36 3.60
N ASP A 317 18.90 -24.66 3.53
CA ASP A 317 19.74 -24.87 4.70
C ASP A 317 20.07 -23.55 5.43
N LEU A 318 19.71 -23.51 6.72
CA LEU A 318 19.95 -22.42 7.64
C LEU A 318 21.15 -22.76 8.50
N MET A 319 22.29 -22.16 8.15
CA MET A 319 23.55 -22.29 8.88
C MET A 319 23.76 -21.09 9.81
N LEU A 320 23.76 -21.31 11.13
CA LEU A 320 23.95 -20.25 12.15
C LEU A 320 25.29 -20.32 12.89
N ASP A 321 26.13 -21.30 12.56
CA ASP A 321 27.47 -21.47 13.15
C ASP A 321 28.57 -20.86 12.25
N ARG A 322 29.84 -21.18 12.51
CA ARG A 322 31.00 -20.79 11.71
C ARG A 322 31.13 -19.28 11.52
N TYR A 323 31.24 -18.85 10.26
CA TYR A 323 31.42 -17.43 9.95
C TYR A 323 30.13 -16.65 10.21
N VAL A 324 28.96 -17.27 10.07
CA VAL A 324 27.67 -16.65 10.42
C VAL A 324 27.64 -16.32 11.91
N LYS A 325 28.06 -17.24 12.76
CA LYS A 325 28.22 -16.98 14.21
C LYS A 325 29.15 -15.80 14.48
N LYS A 326 30.33 -15.72 13.83
CA LYS A 326 31.25 -14.58 14.01
C LYS A 326 30.59 -13.24 13.64
N ILE A 327 29.77 -13.24 12.59
CA ILE A 327 29.05 -12.03 12.16
C ILE A 327 27.93 -11.68 13.15
N ILE A 328 27.22 -12.67 13.68
CA ILE A 328 26.22 -12.50 14.75
C ILE A 328 26.88 -11.94 16.02
N ASP A 329 27.98 -12.53 16.48
CA ASP A 329 28.71 -12.10 17.68
C ASP A 329 29.19 -10.65 17.55
N LYS A 330 29.57 -10.23 16.33
CA LYS A 330 30.04 -8.87 16.04
C LYS A 330 28.91 -7.84 15.92
N ASN A 331 27.78 -8.20 15.30
CA ASN A 331 26.78 -7.22 14.86
C ASN A 331 25.42 -7.34 15.58
N GLY A 332 25.21 -8.39 16.37
CA GLY A 332 23.95 -8.70 17.04
C GLY A 332 23.18 -9.86 16.40
N LYS A 333 22.31 -10.47 17.20
CA LYS A 333 21.55 -11.68 16.86
C LYS A 333 20.56 -11.50 15.70
N ASP A 334 20.04 -10.29 15.49
CA ASP A 334 19.09 -10.01 14.40
C ASP A 334 19.76 -9.67 13.06
N TYR A 335 21.10 -9.56 13.03
CA TYR A 335 21.85 -9.12 11.87
C TYR A 335 21.61 -9.95 10.60
N PRO A 336 21.57 -11.30 10.63
CA PRO A 336 21.35 -12.10 9.42
C PRO A 336 20.01 -11.80 8.73
N PHE A 337 18.99 -11.44 9.51
CA PHE A 337 17.63 -11.26 9.01
C PHE A 337 17.33 -9.80 8.64
N LYS A 338 18.17 -8.86 9.07
CA LYS A 338 17.91 -7.41 8.99
C LYS A 338 17.48 -6.92 7.61
N ASN A 339 18.10 -7.44 6.55
CA ASN A 339 17.84 -7.00 5.18
C ASN A 339 16.77 -7.84 4.46
N ILE A 340 16.31 -8.95 5.06
CA ILE A 340 15.27 -9.82 4.50
C ILE A 340 13.99 -9.83 5.34
N LYS A 341 13.88 -8.95 6.35
CA LYS A 341 12.70 -8.87 7.23
C LYS A 341 11.39 -8.74 6.45
N ARG A 342 11.40 -8.01 5.33
CA ARG A 342 10.23 -7.88 4.46
C ARG A 342 9.85 -9.21 3.83
N VAL A 343 10.79 -9.92 3.20
CA VAL A 343 10.55 -11.24 2.60
C VAL A 343 9.96 -12.23 3.62
N LEU A 344 10.42 -12.19 4.87
CA LEU A 344 9.95 -13.06 5.93
C LEU A 344 8.61 -12.64 6.54
N ALA A 345 8.21 -11.38 6.36
CA ALA A 345 7.04 -10.83 7.01
C ALA A 345 5.75 -11.44 6.46
N GLY A 346 4.81 -11.70 7.37
CA GLY A 346 3.43 -11.94 6.98
C GLY A 346 3.11 -13.31 6.38
N ASN A 347 4.06 -14.23 6.31
CA ASN A 347 3.83 -15.61 5.91
C ASN A 347 3.02 -16.39 6.96
N ASP A 348 2.08 -17.23 6.52
CA ASP A 348 1.39 -18.18 7.41
C ASP A 348 2.38 -19.23 7.91
N LEU A 349 3.23 -19.73 7.01
CA LEU A 349 4.27 -20.71 7.29
C LEU A 349 5.62 -20.24 6.72
N THR A 350 6.63 -20.15 7.58
CA THR A 350 8.02 -19.92 7.17
C THR A 350 8.87 -21.05 7.74
N LEU A 351 9.41 -21.88 6.84
CA LEU A 351 10.22 -23.04 7.20
C LEU A 351 11.68 -22.89 6.76
N ALA A 352 12.58 -23.48 7.54
CA ALA A 352 13.97 -23.69 7.15
C ALA A 352 14.45 -25.08 7.55
N ASN A 353 15.41 -25.61 6.78
CA ASN A 353 16.17 -26.80 7.17
C ASN A 353 17.37 -26.37 7.99
N LEU A 354 17.52 -26.83 9.23
CA LEU A 354 18.60 -26.42 10.11
C LEU A 354 19.88 -27.16 9.74
N GLU A 355 20.93 -26.45 9.33
CA GLU A 355 22.24 -27.05 9.04
C GLU A 355 23.07 -27.25 10.31
N GLY A 356 22.46 -27.83 11.35
CA GLY A 356 23.03 -27.92 12.69
C GLY A 356 21.95 -28.01 13.77
N SER A 357 22.36 -28.32 15.00
CA SER A 357 21.43 -28.53 16.12
C SER A 357 21.52 -27.38 17.13
N PHE A 358 20.37 -26.91 17.64
CA PHE A 358 20.35 -26.05 18.82
C PHE A 358 20.64 -26.89 20.06
N THR A 359 21.78 -26.64 20.73
CA THR A 359 22.17 -27.39 21.93
C THR A 359 22.95 -26.49 22.89
N ASP A 360 22.93 -26.82 24.18
CA ASP A 360 23.77 -26.17 25.21
C ASP A 360 25.20 -26.74 25.25
N PHE A 361 25.60 -27.54 24.26
CA PHE A 361 26.96 -28.08 24.20
C PHE A 361 27.97 -26.99 23.90
N GLN A 362 29.18 -27.16 24.44
CA GLN A 362 30.26 -26.21 24.18
C GLN A 362 30.56 -26.16 22.68
N PRO A 363 30.53 -24.97 22.05
CA PRO A 363 30.86 -24.83 20.64
C PRO A 363 32.25 -25.38 20.38
N LYS A 364 32.36 -26.30 19.42
CA LYS A 364 33.66 -26.83 19.01
C LYS A 364 34.47 -25.74 18.31
N LEU A 365 35.80 -25.82 18.44
CA LEU A 365 36.70 -24.89 17.78
C LEU A 365 36.49 -24.90 16.26
N LEU A 366 36.62 -23.73 15.64
CA LEU A 366 36.55 -23.58 14.19
C LEU A 366 37.83 -24.13 13.55
N ASN A 367 37.85 -25.43 13.28
CA ASN A 367 38.85 -26.07 12.42
C ASN A 367 38.15 -26.71 11.19
N PRO A 368 38.88 -26.91 10.07
CA PRO A 368 38.30 -27.49 8.85
C PRO A 368 37.69 -28.88 9.05
N ASP A 369 38.21 -29.65 10.02
CA ASP A 369 37.80 -31.03 10.29
C ASP A 369 36.56 -31.14 11.20
N ASN A 370 36.12 -30.03 11.82
CA ASN A 370 34.90 -30.04 12.63
C ASN A 370 33.68 -29.79 11.74
N THR A 371 32.92 -30.85 11.52
CA THR A 371 31.65 -30.85 10.80
C THR A 371 30.44 -30.77 11.74
N ASN A 372 30.64 -30.73 13.07
CA ASN A 372 29.51 -30.68 14.00
C ASN A 372 29.12 -29.22 14.27
N PHE A 373 27.92 -28.83 13.86
CA PHE A 373 27.45 -27.45 13.92
C PHE A 373 26.51 -27.23 15.09
N THR A 374 26.92 -26.33 16.00
CA THR A 374 26.22 -26.07 17.26
C THR A 374 25.58 -24.69 17.19
N PHE A 375 24.25 -24.65 17.11
CA PHE A 375 23.51 -23.39 17.09
C PHE A 375 23.19 -22.96 18.51
N ASP A 376 23.33 -21.67 18.78
CA ASP A 376 23.06 -21.08 20.08
C ASP A 376 21.53 -20.98 20.31
N PRO A 377 20.94 -21.67 21.32
CA PRO A 377 19.50 -21.62 21.61
C PRO A 377 18.97 -20.19 21.83
N ASP A 378 19.85 -19.28 22.23
CA ASP A 378 19.59 -17.87 22.42
C ASP A 378 19.22 -17.10 21.13
N LEU A 379 19.30 -17.74 19.96
CA LEU A 379 18.86 -17.25 18.66
C LEU A 379 17.40 -17.61 18.33
N ILE A 380 16.80 -18.61 19.00
CA ILE A 380 15.42 -19.06 18.74
C ILE A 380 14.41 -17.90 18.86
N PRO A 381 14.48 -17.01 19.88
CA PRO A 381 13.58 -15.86 19.95
C PRO A 381 13.72 -14.91 18.77
N GLU A 382 14.93 -14.72 18.23
CA GLU A 382 15.16 -13.86 17.07
C GLU A 382 14.65 -14.49 15.77
N LEU A 383 14.78 -15.80 15.61
CA LEU A 383 14.17 -16.53 14.50
C LEU A 383 12.64 -16.44 14.52
N LYS A 384 12.03 -16.59 15.70
CA LYS A 384 10.59 -16.40 15.87
C LYS A 384 10.17 -14.96 15.56
N LYS A 385 10.93 -13.96 16.02
CA LYS A 385 10.70 -12.55 15.67
C LYS A 385 10.87 -12.28 14.17
N ALA A 386 11.78 -13.00 13.51
CA ALA A 386 12.01 -12.89 12.08
C ALA A 386 10.89 -13.54 11.25
N GLY A 387 10.01 -14.35 11.86
CA GLY A 387 8.84 -14.95 11.19
C GLY A 387 8.95 -16.46 10.96
N PHE A 388 10.07 -17.10 11.34
CA PHE A 388 10.20 -18.55 11.27
C PHE A 388 9.29 -19.23 12.29
N ASN A 389 8.53 -20.22 11.83
CA ASN A 389 7.60 -20.97 12.68
C ASN A 389 7.67 -22.49 12.49
N ILE A 390 8.42 -22.97 11.48
CA ILE A 390 8.71 -24.38 11.28
C ILE A 390 10.21 -24.57 11.06
N PHE A 391 10.79 -25.58 11.69
CA PHE A 391 12.14 -26.03 11.42
C PHE A 391 12.16 -27.53 11.21
N ASN A 392 13.06 -28.00 10.36
CA ASN A 392 13.39 -29.41 10.26
C ASN A 392 14.92 -29.58 10.30
N LEU A 393 15.39 -30.79 10.51
CA LEU A 393 16.81 -31.14 10.59
C LEU A 393 17.10 -32.27 9.58
N ALA A 394 16.44 -32.26 8.42
CA ALA A 394 16.49 -33.36 7.46
C ALA A 394 17.69 -33.22 6.51
N ASN A 395 18.90 -33.23 7.07
CA ASN A 395 20.17 -33.19 6.33
C ASN A 395 21.23 -34.10 6.97
N ASN A 396 22.44 -34.06 6.39
CA ASN A 396 23.61 -34.80 6.83
C ASN A 396 24.15 -34.38 8.21
N HIS A 397 23.67 -33.27 8.79
CA HIS A 397 24.06 -32.79 10.12
C HIS A 397 23.10 -33.26 11.23
N SER A 398 22.06 -33.99 10.88
CA SER A 398 21.06 -34.51 11.82
C SER A 398 21.60 -35.36 12.96
N LEU A 399 22.73 -36.04 12.75
CA LEU A 399 23.34 -36.91 13.74
C LEU A 399 24.61 -36.33 14.38
N ASP A 400 24.92 -35.04 14.18
CA ASP A 400 26.10 -34.38 14.74
C ASP A 400 26.24 -34.58 16.26
N PHE A 401 25.11 -34.71 16.95
CA PHE A 401 25.04 -34.97 18.40
C PHE A 401 24.19 -36.20 18.75
N GLY A 402 23.88 -37.05 17.76
CA GLY A 402 22.97 -38.18 17.90
C GLY A 402 21.59 -37.76 18.43
N GLN A 403 20.95 -38.63 19.21
CA GLN A 403 19.60 -38.37 19.75
C GLN A 403 19.53 -37.09 20.60
N LYS A 404 20.64 -36.67 21.22
CA LYS A 404 20.68 -35.47 22.07
C LYS A 404 20.66 -34.15 21.28
N GLY A 405 20.86 -34.19 19.96
CA GLY A 405 20.77 -33.03 19.08
C GLY A 405 19.35 -32.73 18.59
N PHE A 406 18.44 -33.69 18.71
CA PHE A 406 17.02 -33.47 18.46
C PHE A 406 16.39 -32.97 19.76
N ILE A 407 15.92 -31.71 19.74
CA ILE A 407 15.28 -31.03 20.88
C ILE A 407 14.01 -31.75 21.31
#